data_AF-A0A8B3FCZ9-F1
#
_entry.id   AF-A0A8B3FCZ9-F1
#
_cell.length_a   1.000
_cell.length_b   1.000
_cell.length_c   1.000
_cell.angle_alpha   90.00
_cell.angle_beta   90.00
_cell.angle_gamma   90.00
#
_symmetry.space_group_name_H-M   'P 1'
#
loop_
_entity.id
_entity.type
_entity.pdbx_description
1 polymer ?
#
loop_
_entity_poly.entity_id
_entity_poly.type
_entity_poly.pdbx_seq_one_letter_code
_entity_poly.pdbx_strand_id
1 'polypeptide(L)'
;MTSVLNIDEQLSNVQAVMTALRAMNATVHSVMIKGSQPIIRIARNGHCEKLIKNGVARYVLTGVNNNGRFRQGEFEQHGCRIIWSESLH
;
A
#
# COMPACT_ATOMS: atom_id res chain seq x y z
N MET A 1 1.50 24.55 4.03
CA MET A 1 2.33 23.33 4.02
C MET A 1 1.76 22.38 5.06
N THR A 2 1.34 21.17 4.69
CA THR A 2 0.98 20.14 5.70
C THR A 2 2.25 19.67 6.39
N SER A 3 2.40 19.99 7.68
CA SER A 3 3.49 19.47 8.49
C SER A 3 3.37 17.95 8.62
N VAL A 4 4.50 17.25 8.65
CA VAL A 4 4.53 15.84 9.05
C VAL A 4 4.57 15.82 10.57
N LEU A 5 3.52 15.28 11.19
CA LEU A 5 3.41 15.15 12.64
C LEU A 5 4.00 13.80 13.06
N ASN A 6 4.64 13.75 14.23
CA ASN A 6 5.19 12.53 14.83
C ASN A 6 6.07 11.71 13.85
N ILE A 7 6.99 12.39 13.16
CA ILE A 7 7.82 11.77 12.11
C ILE A 7 8.56 10.52 12.60
N ASP A 8 9.04 10.50 13.84
CA ASP A 8 9.76 9.35 14.42
C ASP A 8 8.85 8.12 14.56
N GLU A 9 7.62 8.32 15.02
CA GLU A 9 6.60 7.27 15.12
C GLU A 9 6.25 6.74 13.73
N GLN A 10 6.07 7.64 12.75
CA GLN A 10 5.79 7.27 11.37
C GLN A 10 6.94 6.45 10.76
N LEU A 11 8.19 6.82 11.01
CA LEU A 11 9.35 6.06 10.54
C LEU A 11 9.41 4.66 11.19
N SER A 12 9.12 4.55 12.48
CA SER A 12 9.05 3.27 13.18
C SER A 12 7.95 2.36 12.59
N ASN A 13 6.77 2.92 12.36
CA ASN A 13 5.64 2.23 11.73
C ASN A 13 5.99 1.74 10.31
N VAL A 14 6.62 2.60 9.51
CA VAL A 14 7.10 2.22 8.18
C VAL A 14 8.10 1.06 8.28
N GLN A 15 9.05 1.08 9.22
CA GLN A 15 10.01 -0.02 9.39
C GLN A 15 9.33 -1.35 9.76
N ALA A 16 8.33 -1.33 10.64
CA ALA A 16 7.55 -2.51 10.99
C ALA A 16 6.82 -3.09 9.76
N VAL A 17 6.18 -2.23 8.96
CA VAL A 17 5.49 -2.65 7.74
C VAL A 17 6.48 -3.16 6.69
N MET A 18 7.63 -2.51 6.51
CA MET A 18 8.66 -2.97 5.58
C MET A 18 9.15 -4.39 5.93
N THR A 19 9.26 -4.70 7.22
CA THR A 19 9.61 -6.05 7.69
C THR A 19 8.53 -7.06 7.31
N ALA A 20 7.26 -6.75 7.53
CA ALA A 20 6.14 -7.62 7.15
C ALA A 20 6.05 -7.81 5.61
N LEU A 21 6.23 -6.74 4.84
CA LEU A 21 6.22 -6.79 3.37
C LEU A 21 7.35 -7.66 2.82
N ARG A 22 8.56 -7.58 3.41
CA ARG A 22 9.68 -8.46 3.07
C ARG A 22 9.37 -9.93 3.34
N ALA A 23 8.77 -10.23 4.49
CA ALA A 23 8.34 -11.60 4.83
C ALA A 23 7.26 -12.15 3.88
N MET A 24 6.47 -11.27 3.25
CA MET A 24 5.49 -11.64 2.22
C MET A 24 6.06 -11.66 0.80
N ASN A 25 7.38 -11.50 0.63
CA ASN A 25 8.05 -11.33 -0.67
C ASN A 25 7.39 -10.22 -1.52
N ALA A 26 6.92 -9.14 -0.89
CA ALA A 26 6.37 -7.99 -1.58
C ALA A 26 7.50 -7.06 -2.06
N THR A 27 7.44 -6.66 -3.33
CA THR A 27 8.34 -5.63 -3.87
C THR A 27 7.77 -4.26 -3.56
N VAL A 28 8.53 -3.43 -2.84
CA VAL A 28 8.15 -2.05 -2.53
C VAL A 28 8.67 -1.13 -3.65
N HIS A 29 7.77 -0.34 -4.23
CA HIS A 29 8.10 0.64 -5.27
C HIS A 29 8.40 2.02 -4.68
N SER A 30 7.63 2.46 -3.69
CA SER A 30 7.87 3.75 -3.05
C SER A 30 7.22 3.85 -1.67
N VAL A 31 7.78 4.73 -0.84
CA VAL A 31 7.22 5.14 0.44
C VAL A 31 7.03 6.66 0.39
N MET A 32 5.81 7.12 0.69
CA MET A 32 5.47 8.53 0.75
C MET A 32 5.02 8.87 2.18
N ILE A 33 5.73 9.75 2.84
CA ILE A 33 5.38 10.25 4.16
C ILE A 33 4.82 11.66 3.99
N LYS A 34 3.51 11.81 4.18
CA LYS A 34 2.81 13.11 4.07
C LYS A 34 1.68 13.16 5.09
N GLY A 35 1.63 14.25 5.87
CA GLY A 35 0.59 14.42 6.89
C GLY A 35 0.73 13.39 8.01
N SER A 36 -0.36 12.69 8.34
CA SER A 36 -0.43 11.76 9.47
C SER A 36 -0.34 10.27 9.09
N GLN A 37 -0.49 9.91 7.81
CA GLN A 37 -0.55 8.51 7.38
C GLN A 37 0.43 8.24 6.22
N PRO A 38 1.53 7.52 6.46
CA PRO A 38 2.43 7.09 5.40
C PRO A 38 1.74 6.19 4.38
N ILE A 39 2.10 6.34 3.11
CA ILE A 39 1.59 5.52 2.00
C ILE A 39 2.75 4.71 1.42
N ILE A 40 2.60 3.39 1.36
CA ILE A 40 3.59 2.47 0.80
C ILE A 40 3.01 1.85 -0.46
N ARG A 41 3.67 2.03 -1.60
CA ARG A 41 3.28 1.42 -2.88
C ARG A 41 4.04 0.12 -3.08
N ILE A 42 3.33 -0.96 -3.36
CA ILE A 42 3.92 -2.27 -3.65
C ILE A 42 3.53 -2.77 -5.04
N ALA A 43 4.31 -3.68 -5.59
CA ALA A 43 3.92 -4.48 -6.74
C ALA A 43 2.79 -5.44 -6.32
N ARG A 44 1.85 -5.69 -7.23
CA ARG A 44 0.88 -6.77 -7.05
C ARG A 44 1.63 -8.11 -6.93
N ASN A 45 1.27 -8.91 -5.94
CA ASN A 45 1.77 -10.28 -5.79
C ASN A 45 0.65 -11.24 -5.35
N GLY A 46 0.97 -12.53 -5.20
CA GLY A 46 -0.01 -13.55 -4.77
C GLY A 46 -0.59 -13.34 -3.37
N HIS A 47 0.06 -12.53 -2.51
CA HIS A 47 -0.49 -12.17 -1.19
C HIS A 47 -1.62 -11.15 -1.30
N CYS A 48 -1.57 -10.22 -2.26
CA CYS A 48 -2.59 -9.21 -2.47
C CYS A 48 -3.98 -9.84 -2.68
N GLU A 49 -4.05 -10.90 -3.49
CA GLU A 49 -5.31 -11.64 -3.73
C GLU A 49 -5.82 -12.34 -2.47
N LYS A 50 -4.93 -12.93 -1.66
CA LYS A 50 -5.30 -13.55 -0.39
C LYS A 50 -5.83 -12.51 0.58
N LEU A 51 -5.21 -11.33 0.65
CA LEU A 51 -5.67 -10.24 1.51
C LEU A 51 -7.07 -9.74 1.11
N ILE A 52 -7.35 -9.65 -0.19
CA ILE A 52 -8.69 -9.32 -0.70
C ILE A 52 -9.70 -10.41 -0.33
N LYS A 53 -9.37 -11.68 -0.59
CA LYS A 53 -10.25 -12.83 -0.27
C LYS A 53 -10.57 -12.93 1.23
N ASN A 54 -9.60 -12.60 2.07
CA ASN A 54 -9.74 -12.64 3.53
C ASN A 54 -10.39 -11.38 4.11
N GLY A 55 -10.77 -10.40 3.27
CA GLY A 55 -11.37 -9.15 3.71
C GLY A 55 -10.42 -8.16 4.41
N VAL A 56 -9.12 -8.45 4.43
CA VAL A 56 -8.09 -7.56 5.01
C VAL A 56 -7.82 -6.36 4.10
N ALA A 57 -7.93 -6.58 2.80
CA ALA A 57 -7.77 -5.54 1.80
C ALA A 57 -9.04 -5.33 0.98
N ARG A 58 -9.13 -4.19 0.29
CA ARG A 58 -10.23 -3.86 -0.62
C ARG A 58 -9.77 -3.08 -1.84
N TYR A 59 -10.53 -3.16 -2.93
CA TYR A 59 -10.36 -2.24 -4.05
C TYR A 59 -11.06 -0.92 -3.73
N VAL A 60 -10.32 0.18 -3.86
CA VAL A 60 -10.83 1.54 -3.57
C VAL A 60 -10.95 2.44 -4.77
N LEU A 61 -10.29 2.06 -5.86
CA LEU A 61 -10.32 2.82 -7.08
C LEU A 61 -10.36 1.87 -8.26
N THR A 62 -11.18 2.18 -9.24
CA THR A 62 -11.25 1.50 -10.52
C THR A 62 -11.28 2.55 -11.61
N GLY A 63 -10.59 2.33 -12.71
CA GLY A 63 -10.53 3.31 -13.79
C GLY A 63 -10.04 2.73 -15.10
N VAL A 64 -9.91 3.61 -16.08
CA VAL A 64 -9.34 3.31 -17.40
C VAL A 64 -8.26 4.34 -17.66
N ASN A 65 -7.08 3.88 -18.09
CA ASN A 65 -6.01 4.73 -18.59
C ASN A 65 -5.53 4.22 -19.96
N ASN A 66 -4.45 4.81 -20.48
CA ASN A 66 -3.88 4.43 -21.78
C ASN A 66 -3.43 2.96 -21.85
N ASN A 67 -3.27 2.29 -20.70
CA ASN A 67 -2.88 0.89 -20.58
C ASN A 67 -4.08 -0.03 -20.27
N GLY A 68 -5.30 0.47 -20.44
CA GLY A 68 -6.54 -0.29 -20.23
C GLY A 68 -7.18 -0.06 -18.87
N ARG A 69 -8.01 -1.02 -18.46
CA ARG A 69 -8.71 -0.97 -17.17
C ARG A 69 -7.74 -1.24 -16.04
N PHE A 70 -7.92 -0.57 -14.92
CA PHE A 70 -7.15 -0.84 -13.71
C PHE A 70 -8.01 -0.76 -12.46
N ARG A 71 -7.53 -1.40 -11.41
CA ARG A 71 -8.04 -1.25 -10.05
C ARG A 71 -6.90 -1.04 -9.07
N GLN A 72 -7.14 -0.30 -7.99
CA GLN A 72 -6.17 -0.09 -6.92
C GLN A 72 -6.68 -0.77 -5.66
N GLY A 73 -5.89 -1.72 -5.15
CA GLY A 73 -6.11 -2.36 -3.87
C GLY A 73 -5.44 -1.56 -2.76
N GLU A 74 -6.02 -1.63 -1.56
CA GLU A 74 -5.40 -1.11 -0.35
C GLU A 74 -5.68 -1.97 0.87
N PHE A 75 -4.76 -1.89 1.84
CA PHE A 75 -5.00 -2.25 3.23
C PHE A 75 -4.23 -1.31 4.16
N GLU A 76 -4.57 -1.34 5.44
CA GLU A 76 -3.84 -0.59 6.47
C GLU A 76 -3.09 -1.55 7.39
N GLN A 77 -1.86 -1.19 7.76
CA GLN A 77 -1.07 -1.94 8.72
C GLN A 77 -0.15 -0.97 9.48
N HIS A 78 -0.12 -1.07 10.82
CA HIS A 78 0.66 -0.19 11.70
C HIS A 78 0.52 1.30 11.35
N GLY A 79 -0.70 1.77 11.08
CA GLY A 79 -0.95 3.17 10.73
C GLY A 79 -0.37 3.61 9.38
N CYS A 80 0.11 2.68 8.55
CA CYS A 80 0.53 2.93 7.16
C CYS A 80 -0.54 2.39 6.21
N ARG A 81 -0.78 3.10 5.12
CA ARG A 81 -1.64 2.66 4.03
C ARG A 81 -0.80 2.00 2.94
N ILE A 82 -1.04 0.72 2.67
CA ILE A 82 -0.34 -0.03 1.63
C ILE A 82 -1.26 -0.06 0.41
N ILE A 83 -0.73 0.30 -0.76
CA ILE A 83 -1.48 0.31 -2.02
C ILE A 83 -0.75 -0.43 -3.14
N TRP A 84 -1.51 -1.01 -4.05
CA TRP A 84 -1.01 -1.56 -5.30
C TRP A 84 -2.01 -1.34 -6.42
N SER A 85 -1.51 -1.28 -7.66
CA SER A 85 -2.35 -1.20 -8.85
C SER A 85 -2.36 -2.55 -9.57
N GLU A 86 -3.52 -2.92 -10.11
CA GLU A 86 -3.70 -4.08 -10.98
C GLU A 86 -4.23 -3.64 -12.32
N SER A 87 -3.55 -3.99 -13.40
CA SER A 87 -4.10 -3.89 -14.75
C SER A 87 -5.06 -5.06 -14.99
N LEU A 88 -6.23 -4.74 -15.53
CA LEU A 88 -7.29 -5.68 -15.90
C LEU A 88 -7.21 -5.83 -17.43
N HIS A 89 -6.48 -6.84 -17.89
CA HIS A 89 -6.36 -7.20 -19.30
C HIS A 89 -7.41 -8.25 -19.67
#